data_AF-A0A379B6L6-F1
#
_entry.id   AF-A0A379B6L6-F1
#
_cell.length_a   1.000
_cell.length_b   1.000
_cell.length_c   1.000
_cell.angle_alpha   90.00
_cell.angle_beta   90.00
_cell.angle_gamma   90.00
#
_symmetry.space_group_name_H-M   'P 1'
#
loop_
_entity.id
_entity.type
_entity.pdbx_description
1 polymer ?
#
loop_
_entity_poly.entity_id
_entity_poly.type
_entity_poly.pdbx_seq_one_letter_code
_entity_poly.pdbx_strand_id
1 'polypeptide(L)'
;MPASFLHYHYTAFAFHKLSFVDILAAILLFANEVKGISAITMSRHLNISYKTAFVLCHKLREALFKTRDLSPLQGEIHEDGAWINFTLRKPNFRKNMHKQRDKKTKFPKFRPTKRCIISLNQRASNDETLWGSNRTIVAMDYSESANTVLALNHQFVKTGSNIMCDENPAYAELDFHYTK
;
A
#
# COMPACT_ATOMS: atom_id res chain seq x y z
N MET A 1 -31.67 -23.75 -17.68
CA MET A 1 -32.43 -23.67 -16.41
C MET A 1 -31.45 -23.33 -15.28
N PRO A 2 -31.88 -22.52 -14.30
CA PRO A 2 -31.19 -21.28 -13.93
C PRO A 2 -29.93 -21.47 -13.08
N ALA A 3 -28.98 -20.56 -13.28
CA ALA A 3 -27.79 -20.38 -12.47
C ALA A 3 -28.20 -20.12 -11.01
N SER A 4 -27.92 -21.08 -10.13
CA SER A 4 -28.05 -20.95 -8.69
C SER A 4 -27.12 -19.83 -8.21
N PHE A 5 -27.74 -18.76 -7.71
CA PHE A 5 -27.15 -17.70 -6.91
C PHE A 5 -26.08 -18.26 -5.96
N LEU A 6 -24.84 -17.79 -6.13
CA LEU A 6 -23.68 -18.19 -5.34
C LEU A 6 -23.88 -17.92 -3.84
N HIS A 7 -23.61 -18.96 -3.05
CA HIS A 7 -23.65 -18.96 -1.60
C HIS A 7 -22.68 -17.93 -0.97
N TYR A 8 -23.22 -17.20 0.01
CA TYR A 8 -22.74 -15.96 0.63
C TYR A 8 -21.68 -16.15 1.75
N HIS A 9 -20.75 -17.11 1.66
CA HIS A 9 -19.99 -17.53 2.86
C HIS A 9 -18.50 -17.18 2.95
N TYR A 10 -17.89 -16.51 1.96
CA TYR A 10 -16.44 -16.19 1.99
C TYR A 10 -16.04 -14.85 1.35
N THR A 11 -16.95 -13.87 1.25
CA THR A 11 -16.64 -12.56 0.66
C THR A 11 -16.48 -11.48 1.74
N ALA A 12 -15.68 -10.43 1.46
CA ALA A 12 -15.49 -9.29 2.38
C ALA A 12 -16.80 -8.57 2.77
N PHE A 13 -17.86 -8.80 1.99
CA PHE A 13 -19.19 -8.22 2.17
C PHE A 13 -20.21 -9.20 2.76
N ALA A 14 -19.78 -10.35 3.27
CA ALA A 14 -20.68 -11.27 3.97
C ALA A 14 -21.41 -10.56 5.12
N PHE A 15 -22.68 -10.92 5.34
CA PHE A 15 -23.56 -10.35 6.37
C PHE A 15 -23.73 -8.83 6.30
N HIS A 16 -23.80 -8.25 5.09
CA HIS A 16 -24.03 -6.83 4.93
C HIS A 16 -25.45 -6.42 5.36
N LYS A 17 -25.55 -5.30 6.08
CA LYS A 17 -26.84 -4.65 6.41
C LYS A 17 -27.28 -3.62 5.38
N LEU A 18 -26.35 -3.20 4.52
CA LEU A 18 -26.62 -2.28 3.41
C LEU A 18 -27.43 -2.99 2.33
N SER A 19 -28.17 -2.26 1.49
CA SER A 19 -28.78 -2.89 0.32
C SER A 19 -27.70 -3.31 -0.67
N PHE A 20 -27.97 -4.33 -1.48
CA PHE A 20 -27.02 -4.78 -2.50
C PHE A 20 -26.73 -3.69 -3.54
N VAL A 21 -27.75 -2.89 -3.90
CA VAL A 21 -27.64 -1.76 -4.83
C VAL A 21 -26.66 -0.72 -4.31
N ASP A 22 -26.71 -0.39 -3.02
CA ASP A 22 -25.80 0.59 -2.42
C ASP A 22 -24.35 0.09 -2.41
N ILE A 23 -24.13 -1.23 -2.26
CA ILE A 23 -22.79 -1.82 -2.32
C ILE A 23 -22.24 -1.75 -3.74
N LEU A 24 -23.05 -2.08 -4.76
CA LEU A 24 -22.65 -1.93 -6.16
C LEU A 24 -22.35 -0.48 -6.52
N ALA A 25 -23.18 0.46 -6.08
CA ALA A 25 -22.95 1.89 -6.25
C ALA A 25 -21.65 2.34 -5.58
N ALA A 26 -21.36 1.83 -4.37
CA ALA A 26 -20.11 2.11 -3.68
C ALA A 26 -18.88 1.61 -4.46
N ILE A 27 -18.96 0.41 -5.04
CA ILE A 27 -17.88 -0.15 -5.87
C ILE A 27 -17.66 0.70 -7.12
N LEU A 28 -18.73 1.08 -7.81
CA LEU A 28 -18.67 1.94 -8.99
C LEU A 28 -18.01 3.29 -8.67
N LEU A 29 -18.45 3.95 -7.60
CA LEU A 29 -17.89 5.23 -7.14
C LEU A 29 -16.43 5.08 -6.75
N PHE A 30 -16.07 3.98 -6.07
CA PHE A 30 -14.69 3.72 -5.67
C PHE A 30 -13.76 3.48 -6.86
N ALA A 31 -14.21 2.74 -7.88
CA ALA A 31 -13.43 2.43 -9.07
C ALA A 31 -13.24 3.65 -10.00
N ASN A 32 -14.23 4.54 -10.07
CA ASN A 32 -14.16 5.74 -10.92
C ASN A 32 -13.23 6.82 -10.36
N GLU A 33 -13.02 6.85 -9.04
CA GLU A 33 -12.20 7.87 -8.38
C GLU A 33 -10.72 7.47 -8.33
N VAL A 34 -9.93 7.95 -9.30
CA VAL A 34 -8.50 7.63 -9.46
C VAL A 34 -7.66 7.98 -8.21
N LYS A 35 -8.04 9.04 -7.48
CA LYS A 35 -7.34 9.49 -6.25
C LYS A 35 -7.87 8.82 -4.97
N GLY A 36 -8.87 7.95 -5.10
CA GLY A 36 -9.60 7.37 -3.99
C GLY A 36 -10.67 8.30 -3.42
N ILE A 37 -11.80 7.71 -3.01
CA ILE A 37 -12.93 8.43 -2.46
C ILE A 37 -12.86 8.56 -0.94
N SER A 38 -13.12 9.77 -0.42
CA SER A 38 -13.23 10.01 1.02
C SER A 38 -14.50 9.38 1.59
N ALA A 39 -14.47 8.92 2.84
CA ALA A 39 -15.66 8.34 3.48
C ALA A 39 -16.82 9.35 3.64
N ILE A 40 -16.50 10.65 3.75
CA ILE A 40 -17.51 11.71 3.79
C ILE A 40 -18.18 11.86 2.43
N THR A 41 -17.41 11.85 1.34
CA THR A 41 -17.92 11.91 -0.03
C THR A 41 -18.79 10.69 -0.33
N MET A 42 -18.31 9.49 0.01
CA MET A 42 -19.08 8.24 -0.14
C MET A 42 -20.42 8.28 0.64
N SER A 43 -20.39 8.79 1.87
CA SER A 43 -21.58 8.99 2.71
C SER A 43 -22.61 9.90 2.06
N ARG A 44 -22.18 10.98 1.38
CA ARG A 44 -23.07 11.89 0.65
C ARG A 44 -23.68 11.24 -0.60
N HIS A 45 -22.89 10.52 -1.38
CA HIS A 45 -23.39 9.87 -2.59
C HIS A 45 -24.42 8.77 -2.31
N LEU A 46 -24.19 7.97 -1.27
CA LEU A 46 -25.07 6.86 -0.90
C LEU A 46 -26.14 7.26 0.12
N ASN A 47 -26.12 8.50 0.62
CA ASN A 47 -26.99 9.00 1.69
C ASN A 47 -27.00 8.09 2.94
N ILE A 48 -25.82 7.63 3.37
CA ILE A 48 -25.63 6.76 4.54
C ILE A 48 -24.84 7.45 5.65
N SER A 49 -24.92 6.93 6.88
CA SER A 49 -24.10 7.42 7.99
C SER A 49 -22.60 7.32 7.67
N TYR A 50 -21.84 8.35 8.07
CA TYR A 50 -20.38 8.40 7.89
C TYR A 50 -19.68 7.16 8.44
N LYS A 51 -20.10 6.64 9.60
CA LYS A 51 -19.49 5.45 10.20
C LYS A 51 -19.64 4.23 9.29
N THR A 52 -20.81 4.09 8.65
CA THR A 52 -21.08 3.00 7.71
C THR A 52 -20.24 3.16 6.45
N ALA A 53 -20.19 4.35 5.87
CA ALA A 53 -19.35 4.64 4.70
C ALA A 53 -17.85 4.40 4.99
N PHE A 54 -17.38 4.77 6.18
CA PHE A 54 -16.02 4.55 6.61
C PHE A 54 -15.66 3.05 6.64
N VAL A 55 -16.49 2.23 7.27
CA VAL A 55 -16.29 0.77 7.30
C VAL A 55 -16.38 0.17 5.89
N LEU A 56 -17.34 0.61 5.08
CA LEU A 56 -17.52 0.15 3.70
C LEU A 56 -16.28 0.42 2.84
N CYS A 57 -15.73 1.63 2.88
CA CYS A 57 -14.51 1.97 2.16
C CYS A 57 -13.31 1.12 2.63
N HIS A 58 -13.21 0.79 3.91
CA HIS A 58 -12.14 -0.09 4.41
C HIS A 58 -12.31 -1.53 3.92
N LYS A 59 -13.53 -2.06 3.89
CA LYS A 59 -13.81 -3.38 3.31
C LYS A 59 -13.46 -3.45 1.83
N LEU A 60 -13.76 -2.39 1.08
CA LEU A 60 -13.36 -2.29 -0.34
C LEU A 60 -11.83 -2.30 -0.50
N ARG A 61 -11.11 -1.51 0.29
CA ARG A 61 -9.63 -1.51 0.28
C ARG A 61 -9.05 -2.85 0.70
N GLU A 62 -9.61 -3.49 1.72
CA GLU A 62 -9.20 -4.81 2.19
C GLU A 62 -9.43 -5.88 1.12
N ALA A 63 -10.59 -5.85 0.46
CA ALA A 63 -10.90 -6.74 -0.65
C ALA A 63 -9.87 -6.58 -1.78
N LEU A 64 -9.62 -5.35 -2.24
CA LEU A 64 -8.62 -5.05 -3.26
C LEU A 64 -7.21 -5.52 -2.87
N PHE A 65 -6.82 -5.30 -1.61
CA PHE A 65 -5.51 -5.70 -1.11
C PHE A 65 -5.35 -7.23 -1.05
N LYS A 66 -6.44 -7.97 -0.79
CA LYS A 66 -6.46 -9.44 -0.75
C LYS A 66 -6.56 -10.06 -2.15
N THR A 67 -7.23 -9.43 -3.09
CA THR A 67 -7.43 -9.94 -4.45
C THR A 67 -6.35 -9.50 -5.43
N ARG A 68 -5.36 -8.71 -5.00
CA ARG A 68 -4.30 -8.25 -5.90
C ARG A 68 -3.47 -9.42 -6.40
N ASP A 69 -2.96 -9.28 -7.62
CA ASP A 69 -2.00 -10.23 -8.16
C ASP A 69 -0.65 -10.07 -7.45
N LEU A 70 -0.12 -11.17 -6.91
CA LEU A 70 1.17 -11.26 -6.25
C LEU A 70 2.19 -12.08 -7.05
N SER A 71 1.90 -12.42 -8.31
CA SER A 71 2.88 -13.04 -9.19
C SER A 71 4.15 -12.16 -9.30
N PRO A 72 5.36 -12.74 -9.42
CA PRO A 72 6.58 -11.95 -9.45
C PRO A 72 6.62 -10.92 -10.58
N LEU A 73 7.09 -9.71 -10.28
CA LEU A 73 7.37 -8.65 -11.24
C LEU A 73 8.62 -9.00 -12.06
N GLN A 74 8.73 -8.44 -13.27
CA GLN A 74 9.84 -8.68 -14.18
C GLN A 74 10.17 -7.46 -15.04
N GLY A 75 11.40 -7.40 -15.56
CA GLY A 75 11.86 -6.32 -16.43
C GLY A 75 12.48 -5.18 -15.62
N GLU A 76 12.12 -3.93 -15.93
CA GLU A 76 12.57 -2.76 -15.17
C GLU A 76 11.56 -2.46 -14.05
N ILE A 77 12.04 -2.39 -12.81
CA ILE A 77 11.22 -2.23 -11.61
C ILE A 77 11.76 -1.04 -10.83
N HIS A 78 10.89 -0.11 -10.48
CA HIS A 78 11.22 1.06 -9.66
C HIS A 78 10.75 0.82 -8.24
N GLU A 79 11.68 0.86 -7.28
CA GLU A 79 11.42 0.66 -5.86
C GLU A 79 11.58 1.96 -5.09
N ASP A 80 10.58 2.26 -4.25
CA ASP A 80 10.60 3.45 -3.39
C ASP A 80 9.95 3.15 -2.03
N GLY A 81 10.48 3.78 -0.98
CA GLY A 81 10.09 3.63 0.42
C GLY A 81 9.49 4.91 0.98
N ALA A 82 8.20 4.89 1.30
CA ALA A 82 7.49 6.01 1.91
C ALA A 82 7.23 5.78 3.41
N TRP A 83 7.82 6.61 4.26
CA TRP A 83 7.62 6.55 5.71
C TRP A 83 6.35 7.27 6.16
N ILE A 84 5.44 6.52 6.79
CA ILE A 84 4.20 7.05 7.40
C ILE A 84 4.35 7.11 8.93
N ASN A 85 3.81 8.19 9.50
CA ASN A 85 3.74 8.42 10.94
C ASN A 85 5.14 8.40 11.61
N PHE A 86 6.16 8.83 10.86
CA PHE A 86 7.54 8.94 11.32
C PHE A 86 7.74 10.13 12.26
N THR A 87 7.00 11.24 12.04
CA THR A 87 7.26 12.50 12.72
C THR A 87 6.79 12.47 14.18
N LEU A 88 7.73 12.71 15.09
CA LEU A 88 7.40 12.98 16.50
C LEU A 88 6.87 14.41 16.67
N ARG A 89 5.89 14.56 17.56
CA ARG A 89 5.45 15.88 18.01
C ARG A 89 6.61 16.56 18.73
N LYS A 90 6.97 17.77 18.32
CA LYS A 90 8.00 18.59 18.98
C LYS A 90 7.66 18.83 20.46
N PRO A 91 8.65 18.90 21.36
CA PRO A 91 8.37 19.10 22.77
C PRO A 91 7.99 20.57 23.01
N ASN A 92 7.11 20.84 23.98
CA ASN A 92 6.66 22.20 24.27
C ASN A 92 7.81 23.15 24.65
N PHE A 93 8.88 22.63 25.28
CA PHE A 93 10.04 23.42 25.67
C PHE A 93 11.30 22.96 24.91
N ARG A 94 12.06 23.93 24.38
CA ARG A 94 13.32 23.68 23.64
C ARG A 94 14.33 22.86 24.44
N LYS A 95 14.44 23.10 25.75
CA LYS A 95 15.34 22.34 26.66
C LYS A 95 15.10 20.84 26.65
N ASN A 96 13.88 20.39 26.31
CA ASN A 96 13.51 18.97 26.26
C ASN A 96 13.79 18.30 24.91
N MET A 97 14.38 18.99 23.93
CA MET A 97 14.67 18.44 22.61
C MET A 97 15.61 17.22 22.66
N HIS A 98 16.53 17.17 23.63
CA HIS A 98 17.39 16.01 23.86
C HIS A 98 16.60 14.72 24.16
N LYS A 99 15.41 14.80 24.77
CA LYS A 99 14.56 13.63 25.08
C LYS A 99 14.01 12.95 23.84
N GLN A 100 13.97 13.66 22.71
CA GLN A 100 13.50 13.15 21.42
C GLN A 100 14.60 12.53 20.58
N ARG A 101 15.87 12.56 21.02
CA ARG A 101 16.93 11.84 20.33
C ARG A 101 17.06 10.43 20.90
N ASP A 102 17.25 9.48 20.00
CA ASP A 102 17.70 8.15 20.35
C ASP A 102 19.12 8.25 20.91
N LYS A 103 19.35 7.61 22.06
CA LYS A 103 20.65 7.66 22.74
C LYS A 103 21.73 6.90 21.97
N LYS A 104 21.35 5.88 21.20
CA LYS A 104 22.28 4.99 20.47
C LYS A 104 22.66 5.58 19.13
N THR A 105 21.68 6.04 18.35
CA THR A 105 21.89 6.45 16.96
C THR A 105 21.98 7.96 16.78
N LYS A 106 21.68 8.75 17.81
CA LYS A 106 21.59 10.23 17.79
C LYS A 106 20.52 10.80 16.85
N PHE A 107 19.81 9.96 16.09
CA PHE A 107 18.65 10.34 15.28
C PHE A 107 17.43 10.65 16.17
N PRO A 108 16.41 11.34 15.63
CA PRO A 108 15.12 11.43 16.31
C PRO A 108 14.60 10.03 16.63
N LYS A 109 14.08 9.85 17.84
CA LYS A 109 13.36 8.63 18.20
C LYS A 109 12.23 8.43 17.20
N PHE A 110 12.04 7.20 16.76
CA PHE A 110 10.89 6.89 15.94
C PHE A 110 9.67 6.57 16.79
N ARG A 111 8.49 6.85 16.27
CA ARG A 111 7.24 6.36 16.88
C ARG A 111 7.16 4.84 16.75
N PRO A 112 6.70 4.10 17.76
CA PRO A 112 6.44 2.65 17.62
C PRO A 112 5.43 2.33 16.51
N THR A 113 4.58 3.30 16.19
CA THR A 113 3.57 3.25 15.13
C THR A 113 4.10 3.71 13.76
N LYS A 114 5.42 3.92 13.60
CA LYS A 114 6.02 4.18 12.28
C LYS A 114 5.81 2.98 11.35
N ARG A 115 5.58 3.24 10.08
CA ARG A 115 5.48 2.21 9.03
C ARG A 115 6.22 2.73 7.80
N CYS A 116 7.03 1.89 7.17
CA CYS A 116 7.54 2.12 5.82
C CYS A 116 6.61 1.40 4.86
N ILE A 117 6.12 2.11 3.84
CA ILE A 117 5.39 1.53 2.73
C ILE A 117 6.37 1.45 1.58
N ILE A 118 6.69 0.23 1.14
CA ILE A 118 7.58 -0.01 0.01
C ILE A 118 6.71 -0.29 -1.21
N SER A 119 6.86 0.51 -2.26
CA SER A 119 6.21 0.28 -3.54
C SER A 119 7.22 -0.27 -4.54
N LEU A 120 6.86 -1.39 -5.18
CA LEU A 120 7.56 -1.97 -6.31
C LEU A 120 6.71 -1.74 -7.56
N ASN A 121 7.19 -0.92 -8.48
CA ASN A 121 6.48 -0.52 -9.68
C ASN A 121 7.17 -1.10 -10.91
N GLN A 122 6.50 -2.00 -11.63
CA GLN A 122 7.02 -2.53 -12.88
C GLN A 122 6.75 -1.52 -14.01
N ARG A 123 7.80 -1.15 -14.74
CA ARG A 123 7.68 -0.29 -15.92
C ARG A 123 6.93 -1.01 -17.03
N ALA A 124 6.02 -0.30 -17.69
CA ALA A 124 5.34 -0.80 -18.87
C ALA A 124 6.35 -1.07 -19.99
N SER A 125 6.16 -2.18 -20.72
CA SER A 125 7.02 -2.53 -21.86
C SER A 125 6.72 -1.70 -23.11
N ASN A 126 5.51 -1.12 -23.20
CA ASN A 126 5.02 -0.38 -24.35
C ASN A 126 4.74 1.08 -23.97
N ASP A 127 5.80 1.90 -23.97
CA ASP A 127 5.70 3.34 -23.70
C ASP A 127 4.77 4.08 -24.69
N GLU A 128 4.50 3.50 -25.88
CA GLU A 128 3.56 4.04 -26.88
C GLU A 128 2.09 3.92 -26.47
N THR A 129 1.73 2.90 -25.68
CA THR A 129 0.33 2.62 -25.29
C THR A 129 0.05 2.99 -23.84
N LEU A 130 1.05 2.83 -22.97
CA LEU A 130 0.92 3.10 -21.54
C LEU A 130 2.24 3.69 -21.02
N TRP A 131 2.22 4.99 -20.71
CA TRP A 131 3.35 5.65 -20.06
C TRP A 131 3.34 5.36 -18.55
N GLY A 132 4.44 4.83 -18.02
CA GLY A 132 4.66 4.65 -16.59
C GLY A 132 4.62 3.19 -16.12
N SER A 133 3.89 2.93 -15.02
CA SER A 133 3.82 1.60 -14.39
C SER A 133 2.65 0.79 -14.92
N ASN A 134 2.88 -0.47 -15.29
CA ASN A 134 1.81 -1.41 -15.64
C ASN A 134 1.29 -2.18 -14.41
N ARG A 135 2.11 -2.30 -13.35
CA ARG A 135 1.78 -3.10 -12.18
C ARG A 135 2.56 -2.64 -10.96
N THR A 136 1.85 -2.57 -9.84
CA THR A 136 2.42 -2.13 -8.57
C THR A 136 2.12 -3.14 -7.46
N ILE A 137 3.17 -3.55 -6.75
CA ILE A 137 3.07 -4.30 -5.50
C ILE A 137 3.45 -3.36 -4.36
N VAL A 138 2.65 -3.35 -3.30
CA VAL A 138 2.89 -2.52 -2.12
C VAL A 138 3.08 -3.43 -0.92
N ALA A 139 4.23 -3.33 -0.27
CA ALA A 139 4.56 -4.00 0.96
C ALA A 139 4.63 -3.00 2.12
N MET A 140 4.44 -3.49 3.34
CA MET A 140 4.59 -2.68 4.55
C MET A 140 5.67 -3.30 5.42
N ASP A 141 6.62 -2.48 5.84
CA ASP A 141 7.69 -2.81 6.75
C ASP A 141 7.77 -1.80 7.92
N TYR A 142 8.53 -2.14 8.96
CA TYR A 142 8.71 -1.33 10.16
C TYR A 142 10.10 -0.68 10.23
N SER A 143 11.11 -1.29 9.60
CA SER A 143 12.51 -0.90 9.73
C SER A 143 13.20 -0.51 8.43
N GLU A 144 12.71 -0.95 7.26
CA GLU A 144 13.38 -0.79 5.95
C GLU A 144 14.85 -1.24 6.06
N SER A 145 15.04 -2.45 6.57
CA SER A 145 16.36 -3.04 6.72
C SER A 145 16.76 -3.75 5.42
N ALA A 146 18.05 -3.84 5.12
CA ALA A 146 18.52 -4.54 3.92
C ALA A 146 17.98 -5.98 3.82
N ASN A 147 17.99 -6.72 4.94
CA ASN A 147 17.40 -8.05 5.03
C ASN A 147 15.91 -8.09 4.65
N THR A 148 15.11 -7.10 5.07
CA THR A 148 13.68 -7.08 4.76
C THR A 148 13.42 -6.71 3.30
N VAL A 149 14.16 -5.75 2.76
CA VAL A 149 14.11 -5.37 1.34
C VAL A 149 14.53 -6.54 0.45
N LEU A 150 15.62 -7.23 0.80
CA LEU A 150 16.10 -8.42 0.09
C LEU A 150 15.06 -9.56 0.10
N ALA A 151 14.47 -9.85 1.27
CA ALA A 151 13.43 -10.87 1.39
C ALA A 151 12.17 -10.53 0.56
N LEU A 152 11.75 -9.26 0.55
CA LEU A 152 10.65 -8.79 -0.28
C LEU A 152 10.96 -8.97 -1.77
N ASN A 153 12.18 -8.63 -2.18
CA ASN A 153 12.64 -8.77 -3.55
C ASN A 153 12.65 -10.23 -4.01
N HIS A 154 13.17 -11.15 -3.20
CA HIS A 154 13.11 -12.58 -3.52
C HIS A 154 11.68 -13.13 -3.64
N GLN A 155 10.72 -12.53 -2.94
CA GLN A 155 9.32 -12.96 -3.00
C GLN A 155 8.59 -12.38 -4.22
N PHE A 156 8.84 -11.12 -4.55
CA PHE A 156 8.00 -10.35 -5.49
C PHE A 156 8.71 -9.98 -6.79
N VAL A 157 10.01 -10.23 -6.94
CA VAL A 157 10.78 -9.86 -8.12
C VAL A 157 11.48 -11.09 -8.69
N LYS A 158 11.41 -11.25 -10.02
CA LYS A 158 12.12 -12.31 -10.72
C LYS A 158 13.62 -12.00 -10.77
N THR A 159 14.46 -12.96 -10.40
CA THR A 159 15.93 -12.84 -10.48
C THR A 159 16.38 -12.46 -11.90
N GLY A 160 17.34 -11.55 -11.99
CA GLY A 160 17.81 -10.98 -13.27
C GLY A 160 16.96 -9.85 -13.84
N SER A 161 15.97 -9.35 -13.06
CA SER A 161 15.28 -8.09 -13.38
C SER A 161 16.18 -6.88 -13.06
N ASN A 162 15.87 -5.75 -13.68
CA ASN A 162 16.56 -4.48 -13.45
C ASN A 162 15.84 -3.70 -12.36
N ILE A 163 16.51 -3.40 -11.25
CA ILE A 163 15.92 -2.67 -10.13
C ILE A 163 16.49 -1.25 -10.08
N MET A 164 15.61 -0.27 -10.18
CA MET A 164 15.90 1.15 -10.01
C MET A 164 15.44 1.56 -8.61
N CYS A 165 16.39 1.93 -7.76
CA CYS A 165 16.15 2.40 -6.40
C CYS A 165 16.98 3.65 -6.12
N ASP A 166 16.71 4.32 -5.00
CA ASP A 166 17.56 5.40 -4.53
C ASP A 166 18.88 4.86 -3.92
N GLU A 167 19.73 5.78 -3.43
CA GLU A 167 21.01 5.44 -2.81
C GLU A 167 20.88 5.00 -1.34
N ASN A 168 19.68 4.65 -0.86
CA ASN A 168 19.48 4.24 0.52
C ASN A 168 20.24 2.91 0.80
N PRO A 169 21.02 2.83 1.90
CA PRO A 169 21.75 1.61 2.27
C PRO A 169 20.91 0.33 2.37
N ALA A 170 19.59 0.47 2.55
CA ALA A 170 18.67 -0.67 2.54
C ALA A 170 18.65 -1.45 1.21
N TYR A 171 18.95 -0.79 0.07
CA TYR A 171 18.92 -1.42 -1.25
C TYR A 171 20.30 -1.91 -1.73
N ALA A 172 21.37 -1.67 -0.96
CA ALA A 172 22.74 -1.99 -1.37
C ALA A 172 22.98 -3.50 -1.61
N GLU A 173 22.26 -4.36 -0.88
CA GLU A 173 22.40 -5.83 -1.02
C GLU A 173 21.74 -6.39 -2.29
N LEU A 174 20.92 -5.59 -3.00
CA LEU A 174 20.23 -6.04 -4.21
C LEU A 174 21.19 -6.23 -5.40
N ASP A 175 22.34 -5.54 -5.39
CA ASP A 175 23.32 -5.55 -6.49
C ASP A 175 23.90 -6.94 -6.77
N PHE A 176 23.87 -7.84 -5.79
CA PHE A 176 24.34 -9.21 -5.96
C PHE A 176 23.38 -10.10 -6.77
N HIS A 177 22.10 -9.76 -6.81
CA HIS A 177 21.04 -10.60 -7.37
C HIS A 177 20.32 -9.99 -8.57
N TYR A 178 20.45 -8.67 -8.75
CA TYR A 178 19.71 -7.88 -9.73
C TYR A 178 20.66 -6.90 -10.41
N THR A 179 20.33 -6.52 -11.65
CA THR A 179 21.11 -5.54 -12.40
C THR A 179 20.55 -4.15 -12.12
N LYS A 180 21.40 -3.12 -12.03
CA LYS A 180 21.01 -1.71 -11.90
C LYS A 180 21.10 -1.04 -13.26
#